data_AF-A0A448WIS3-F1
#
_entry.id   AF-A0A448WIS3-F1
#
_cell.length_a   1.000
_cell.length_b   1.000
_cell.length_c   1.000
_cell.angle_alpha   90.00
_cell.angle_beta   90.00
_cell.angle_gamma   90.00
#
_symmetry.space_group_name_H-M   'P 1'
#
loop_
_entity.id
_entity.type
_entity.pdbx_description
1 polymer ?
#
loop_
_entity_poly.entity_id
_entity_poly.type
_entity_poly.pdbx_seq_one_letter_code
_entity_poly.pdbx_strand_id
1 'polypeptide(L)' 'MSGSFIPVATTRLETMLADTAICVNPGDSRYAHLIGQWVRHPFPPHRLLPIIGDAKLVDAEIGSGEL' A
#
# COMPACT_ATOMS: atom_id res chain seq x y z
N MET A 1 -12.58 13.45 10.39
CA MET A 1 -12.65 12.49 9.26
C MET A 1 -12.28 11.13 9.83
N SER A 2 -13.24 10.22 10.00
CA SER A 2 -12.97 8.84 10.41
C SER A 2 -12.80 8.02 9.13
N GLY A 3 -11.55 7.84 8.73
CA GLY A 3 -11.17 6.97 7.62
C GLY A 3 -9.94 6.19 8.04
N SER A 4 -9.86 4.91 7.65
CA SER A 4 -8.67 4.09 7.86
C SER A 4 -7.62 4.47 6.83
N PHE A 5 -6.36 4.56 7.25
CA PHE A 5 -5.23 4.88 6.37
C PHE A 5 -4.19 3.76 6.47
N ILE A 6 -3.56 3.43 5.35
CA ILE A 6 -2.34 2.61 5.32
C ILE A 6 -1.14 3.56 5.25
N PRO A 7 -0.22 3.54 6.22
CA PRO A 7 1.04 4.27 6.09
C PRO A 7 1.83 3.68 4.91
N VAL A 8 2.59 4.52 4.21
CA VAL A 8 3.49 4.10 3.13
C VAL A 8 4.82 4.83 3.32
N ALA A 9 5.91 4.08 3.43
CA ALA A 9 7.26 4.64 3.52
C ALA A 9 7.94 4.68 2.15
N THR A 10 8.23 5.87 1.63
CA THR A 10 9.02 6.06 0.40
C THR A 10 10.02 7.20 0.56
N THR A 11 11.19 7.06 -0.06
CA THR A 11 12.17 8.16 -0.19
C THR A 11 12.01 8.91 -1.51
N ARG A 12 11.12 8.45 -2.40
CA ARG A 12 10.90 8.95 -3.75
C ARG A 12 9.45 9.34 -3.94
N LEU A 13 9.09 10.54 -3.47
CA LEU A 13 7.72 11.05 -3.58
C LEU A 13 7.27 11.19 -5.05
N GLU A 14 8.20 11.42 -5.96
CA GLU A 14 7.91 11.56 -7.38
C GLU A 14 7.41 10.26 -8.02
N THR A 15 7.83 9.09 -7.51
CA THR A 15 7.37 7.81 -8.04
C THR A 15 5.95 7.48 -7.63
N MET A 16 5.44 8.09 -6.55
CA MET A 16 4.07 7.84 -6.10
C MET A 16 3.04 8.12 -7.20
N LEU A 17 3.27 9.14 -8.02
CA LEU A 17 2.38 9.48 -9.13
C LEU A 17 2.29 8.40 -10.22
N ALA A 18 3.24 7.48 -10.26
CA ALA A 18 3.27 6.33 -11.15
C ALA A 18 2.75 5.04 -10.51
N ASP A 19 2.34 5.07 -9.23
CA ASP A 19 1.86 3.88 -8.53
C ASP A 19 0.62 3.30 -9.22
N THR A 20 0.60 1.98 -9.32
CA THR A 20 -0.48 1.20 -9.94
C THR A 20 -1.19 0.28 -8.98
N ALA A 21 -0.56 -0.06 -7.85
CA ALA A 21 -1.08 -0.87 -6.76
C ALA A 21 -0.30 -0.55 -5.47
N ILE A 22 -0.86 -0.94 -4.32
CA ILE A 22 -0.12 -1.06 -3.07
C ILE A 22 0.09 -2.55 -2.80
N CYS A 23 1.32 -2.96 -2.53
CA CYS A 23 1.66 -4.33 -2.20
C CYS A 23 1.79 -4.46 -0.70
N VAL A 24 1.22 -5.52 -0.12
CA VAL A 24 1.40 -5.87 1.30
C VAL A 24 1.84 -7.32 1.40
N ASN A 25 2.56 -7.68 2.47
CA ASN A 25 2.90 -9.07 2.72
C ASN A 25 1.64 -9.84 3.19
N PRO A 26 1.23 -10.95 2.54
CA PRO A 26 0.07 -11.74 2.97
C PRO A 26 0.19 -12.36 4.37
N GLY A 27 1.41 -12.57 4.85
CA GLY A 27 1.70 -13.03 6.21
C GLY A 27 1.69 -11.91 7.25
N ASP A 28 1.65 -10.64 6.83
CA ASP A 28 1.57 -9.52 7.76
C ASP A 28 0.13 -9.31 8.23
N SER A 29 -0.15 -9.80 9.44
CA SER A 29 -1.46 -9.69 10.09
C SER A 29 -2.00 -8.25 10.18
N ARG A 30 -1.13 -7.23 10.14
CA ARG A 30 -1.52 -5.82 10.15
C ARG A 30 -2.28 -5.42 8.88
N TYR A 31 -1.95 -6.01 7.73
CA TYR A 31 -2.44 -5.55 6.42
C TYR A 31 -3.03 -6.67 5.54
N ALA A 32 -2.86 -7.95 5.88
CA ALA A 32 -3.36 -9.07 5.08
C ALA A 32 -4.87 -8.99 4.80
N HIS A 33 -5.65 -8.42 5.72
CA HIS A 33 -7.09 -8.23 5.57
C HIS A 33 -7.48 -7.12 4.55
N LEU A 34 -6.52 -6.33 4.08
CA LEU A 34 -6.69 -5.28 3.08
C LEU A 34 -6.49 -5.80 1.66
N ILE A 35 -5.95 -7.01 1.47
CA ILE A 35 -5.74 -7.60 0.14
C ILE A 35 -7.08 -7.73 -0.59
N GLY A 36 -7.14 -7.23 -1.82
CA GLY A 36 -8.35 -7.17 -2.65
C GLY A 36 -9.22 -5.93 -2.39
N GLN A 37 -8.89 -5.11 -1.39
CA GLN A 37 -9.51 -3.80 -1.20
C GLN A 37 -8.84 -2.73 -2.08
N TRP A 38 -9.40 -1.52 -2.03
CA TRP A 38 -8.91 -0.38 -2.80
C TRP A 38 -8.61 0.79 -1.87
N VAL A 39 -7.50 1.47 -2.13
CA VAL A 39 -7.11 2.70 -1.44
C VAL A 39 -7.18 3.89 -2.39
N ARG A 40 -7.56 5.04 -1.84
CA ARG A 40 -7.52 6.29 -2.59
C ARG A 40 -6.11 6.86 -2.57
N HIS A 41 -5.59 7.15 -3.74
CA HIS A 41 -4.28 7.77 -3.88
C HIS A 41 -4.27 9.18 -3.25
N PRO A 42 -3.20 9.59 -2.54
CA PRO A 42 -3.17 10.87 -1.84
C PRO A 42 -3.20 12.11 -2.75
N PHE A 43 -2.54 12.07 -3.91
CA PHE A 43 -2.48 13.19 -4.85
C PHE A 43 -3.67 13.27 -5.84
N PRO A 44 -3.81 12.38 -6.87
CA PRO A 44 -4.98 12.36 -7.74
C PRO A 44 -6.25 11.92 -7.00
N PRO A 45 -7.25 12.80 -6.83
CA PRO A 45 -8.41 12.56 -5.98
C PRO A 45 -9.35 11.46 -6.49
N HIS A 46 -9.25 11.08 -7.76
CA HIS A 46 -10.09 10.06 -8.40
C HIS A 46 -9.36 8.74 -8.66
N ARG A 47 -8.07 8.64 -8.31
CA ARG A 47 -7.30 7.43 -8.53
C ARG A 47 -7.46 6.48 -7.34
N LEU A 48 -7.91 5.27 -7.64
CA LEU A 48 -7.93 4.16 -6.70
C LEU A 48 -6.81 3.20 -7.08
N LEU A 49 -6.08 2.72 -6.08
CA LEU A 49 -5.06 1.70 -6.22
C LEU A 49 -5.57 0.41 -5.57
N PRO A 50 -5.50 -0.75 -6.25
CA PRO A 50 -5.80 -2.02 -5.63
C PRO A 50 -4.70 -2.37 -4.62
N ILE A 51 -5.08 -3.01 -3.53
CA ILE A 51 -4.14 -3.59 -2.57
C ILE A 51 -3.95 -5.06 -2.93
N ILE A 52 -2.72 -5.46 -3.23
CA ILE A 52 -2.37 -6.83 -3.64
C ILE A 52 -1.41 -7.45 -2.64
N GLY A 53 -1.48 -8.78 -2.52
CA GLY A 53 -0.58 -9.54 -1.67
C GLY A 53 0.65 -10.04 -2.45
N ASP A 54 1.85 -9.65 -2.04
CA ASP A 54 3.09 -10.19 -2.63
C ASP A 54 4.17 -10.43 -1.55
N ALA A 55 4.38 -11.71 -1.22
CA ALA A 55 5.37 -12.13 -0.23
C ALA A 55 6.82 -12.08 -0.73
N LYS A 56 7.06 -11.92 -2.04
CA LYS A 56 8.40 -11.84 -2.64
C LYS A 56 8.88 -10.40 -2.79
N LEU A 57 7.96 -9.47 -3.01
CA LEU A 57 8.26 -8.05 -3.14
C LEU A 57 8.19 -7.29 -1.81
N VAL A 58 7.46 -7.81 -0.82
CA VAL A 58 7.24 -7.14 0.46
C VAL A 58 7.71 -8.02 1.61
N ASP A 59 8.77 -7.60 2.29
CA ASP A 59 9.22 -8.19 3.55
C ASP A 59 8.56 -7.41 4.71
N ALA A 60 7.86 -8.11 5.59
CA ALA A 60 7.15 -7.48 6.72
C ALA A 60 8.09 -6.84 7.75
N GLU A 61 9.36 -7.28 7.78
CA GLU A 61 10.39 -6.84 8.73
C GLU A 61 11.24 -5.67 8.20
N ILE A 62 11.13 -5.32 6.92
CA ILE A 62 11.91 -4.23 6.29
C ILE A 62 10.96 -3.10 5.88
N GLY A 63 11.24 -1.87 6.35
CA GLY A 63 10.40 -0.71 6.06
C GLY A 63 9.11 -0.73 6.88
N SER A 64 7.98 -0.38 6.27
CA SER A 64 6.68 -0.33 6.96
C SER A 64 5.84 -1.60 6.76
N GLY A 65 6.28 -2.52 5.87
CA GLY A 65 5.56 -3.75 5.52
C GLY A 65 4.67 -3.63 4.28
N GLU A 66 4.87 -2.58 3.48
CA GLU A 66 4.17 -2.30 2.23
C GLU A 66 5.06 -1.58 1.21
N LEU A 67 4.73 -1.71 -0.08
CA LEU A 67 5.43 -1.08 -1.20
C LEU A 67 4.45 -0.48 -2.21
#